data_AF-A0A843KH01-F1
#
_entry.id   AF-A0A843KH01-F1
#
_cell.length_a   1.000
_cell.length_b   1.000
_cell.length_c   1.000
_cell.angle_alpha   90.00
_cell.angle_beta   90.00
_cell.angle_gamma   90.00
#
_symmetry.space_group_name_H-M   'P 1'
#
loop_
_entity.id
_entity.type
_entity.pdbx_description
1 polymer ?
#
loop_
_entity_poly.entity_id
_entity_poly.type
_entity_poly.pdbx_seq_one_letter_code
_entity_poly.pdbx_strand_id
1 'polypeptide(L)'
;MKPENKDLIKSLLDQSESLEEDIYADCEQMLGVVPFILRTMARRPEFMIFSALKDFYALRPKSMDAKTAELLAVAAAAASGADKCLKVHMAAASRAGASQDEILDAVFIAAIIGQTRVLASALREFQNFEAKPEKEQ
;
A
#
# COMPACT_ATOMS: atom_id res chain seq x y z
N MET A 1 -1.97 15.55 -25.29
CA MET A 1 -3.15 15.94 -24.49
C MET A 1 -3.82 17.13 -25.14
N LYS A 2 -5.15 17.16 -25.21
CA LYS A 2 -5.87 18.30 -25.78
C LYS A 2 -5.64 19.56 -24.93
N PRO A 3 -5.68 20.78 -25.50
CA PRO A 3 -5.39 22.02 -24.78
C PRO A 3 -6.19 22.17 -23.48
N GLU A 4 -7.48 21.87 -23.50
CA GLU A 4 -8.39 21.98 -22.35
C GLU A 4 -7.94 21.14 -21.15
N ASN A 5 -7.36 19.96 -21.40
CA ASN A 5 -6.87 19.10 -20.33
C ASN A 5 -5.53 19.61 -19.76
N LYS A 6 -4.71 20.28 -20.59
CA LYS A 6 -3.47 20.92 -20.10
C LYS A 6 -3.80 22.09 -19.20
N ASP A 7 -4.80 22.89 -19.56
CA ASP A 7 -5.25 24.04 -18.78
C ASP A 7 -5.86 23.58 -17.44
N LEU A 8 -6.63 22.48 -17.45
CA LEU A 8 -7.14 21.87 -16.22
C LEU A 8 -6.02 21.43 -15.27
N ILE A 9 -5.02 20.70 -15.79
CA ILE A 9 -3.87 20.26 -14.99
C ILE A 9 -3.10 21.46 -14.46
N LYS A 10 -2.89 22.48 -15.28
CA LYS A 10 -2.21 23.70 -14.87
C LYS A 10 -2.96 24.39 -13.72
N SER A 11 -4.27 24.56 -13.85
CA SER A 11 -5.12 25.15 -12.79
C SER A 11 -5.01 24.40 -11.47
N LEU A 12 -4.98 23.06 -11.52
CA LEU A 12 -4.76 22.22 -10.33
C LEU A 12 -3.37 22.47 -9.70
N LEU A 13 -2.32 22.51 -10.52
CA LEU A 13 -0.94 22.67 -10.03
C LEU A 13 -0.63 24.10 -9.57
N ASP A 14 -1.31 25.11 -10.13
CA ASP A 14 -1.23 26.50 -9.67
C ASP A 14 -1.76 26.65 -8.22
N GLN A 15 -2.52 25.67 -7.72
CA GLN A 15 -3.03 25.58 -6.34
C GLN A 15 -2.23 24.59 -5.47
N SER A 16 -1.03 24.18 -5.91
CA SER A 16 -0.26 23.13 -5.27
C SER A 16 0.01 23.35 -3.79
N GLU A 17 0.39 24.55 -3.35
CA GLU A 17 0.67 24.84 -1.94
C GLU A 17 -0.51 24.51 -1.02
N SER A 18 -1.71 24.98 -1.38
CA SER A 18 -2.94 24.68 -0.63
C SER A 18 -3.27 23.18 -0.63
N LEU A 19 -3.10 22.52 -1.78
CA LEU A 19 -3.36 21.08 -1.88
C LEU A 19 -2.38 20.26 -1.04
N GLU A 20 -1.12 20.67 -0.96
CA GLU A 20 -0.12 20.00 -0.13
C GLU A 20 -0.46 20.08 1.36
N GLU A 21 -0.92 21.25 1.84
CA GLU A 21 -1.36 21.45 3.21
C GLU A 21 -2.57 20.57 3.55
N ASP A 22 -3.57 20.51 2.66
CA ASP A 22 -4.73 19.64 2.83
C ASP A 22 -4.32 18.16 2.85
N ILE A 23 -3.43 17.73 1.95
CA ILE A 23 -2.91 16.35 1.93
C ILE A 23 -2.20 16.00 3.25
N TYR A 24 -1.45 16.95 3.84
CA TYR A 24 -0.80 16.74 5.13
C TYR A 24 -1.81 16.65 6.27
N ALA A 25 -2.83 17.52 6.30
CA ALA A 25 -3.88 17.47 7.30
C ALA A 25 -4.66 16.15 7.25
N ASP A 26 -5.03 15.70 6.04
CA ASP A 26 -5.70 14.43 5.81
C ASP A 26 -4.84 13.25 6.28
N CYS A 27 -3.54 13.25 5.97
CA CYS A 27 -2.62 12.23 6.45
C CYS A 27 -2.51 12.21 7.96
N GLU A 28 -2.40 13.36 8.62
CA GLU A 28 -2.33 13.43 10.08
C GLU A 28 -3.62 12.90 10.72
N GLN A 29 -4.79 13.27 10.18
CA GLN A 29 -6.07 12.78 10.67
C GLN A 29 -6.23 11.26 10.50
N MET A 30 -5.83 10.71 9.35
CA MET A 30 -6.02 9.30 9.01
C MET A 30 -4.93 8.41 9.62
N LEU A 31 -3.67 8.80 9.43
CA LEU A 31 -2.49 8.02 9.75
C LEU A 31 -1.89 8.40 11.13
N GLY A 32 -2.36 9.48 11.75
CA GLY A 32 -1.81 9.99 13.02
C GLY A 32 -0.38 10.51 12.88
N VAL A 33 0.08 10.67 11.65
CA VAL A 33 1.40 11.18 11.27
C VAL A 33 1.39 11.55 9.80
N VAL A 34 2.08 12.62 9.42
CA VAL A 34 2.47 12.87 8.02
C VAL A 34 3.72 12.05 7.66
N PRO A 35 3.63 11.03 6.77
CA PRO A 35 4.79 10.25 6.36
C PRO A 35 5.90 11.12 5.74
N PHE A 36 7.16 10.87 6.11
CA PHE A 36 8.30 11.64 5.61
C PHE A 36 8.42 11.60 4.07
N ILE A 37 7.92 10.54 3.44
CA ILE A 37 7.93 10.39 1.98
C ILE A 37 7.12 11.50 1.30
N LEU A 38 5.97 11.92 1.86
CA LEU A 38 5.18 13.02 1.30
C LEU A 38 5.93 14.35 1.38
N ARG A 39 6.60 14.62 2.50
CA ARG A 39 7.46 15.81 2.65
C ARG A 39 8.62 15.82 1.66
N THR A 40 9.18 14.65 1.37
CA THR A 40 10.26 14.51 0.40
C THR A 40 9.73 14.71 -1.03
N MET A 41 8.56 14.16 -1.34
CA MET A 41 7.93 14.30 -2.65
C MET A 41 7.47 15.73 -2.93
N ALA A 42 7.08 16.51 -1.92
CA ALA A 42 6.67 17.92 -2.07
C ALA A 42 7.78 18.83 -2.65
N ARG A 43 9.03 18.37 -2.71
CA ARG A 43 10.07 19.03 -3.53
C ARG A 43 9.74 19.05 -5.03
N ARG A 44 8.77 18.23 -5.45
CA ARG A 44 8.17 18.12 -6.78
C ARG A 44 6.64 18.05 -6.59
N PRO A 45 5.98 19.21 -6.38
CA PRO A 45 4.55 19.29 -6.02
C PRO A 45 3.65 18.46 -6.93
N GLU A 46 3.91 18.50 -8.23
CA GLU A 46 3.16 17.73 -9.22
C GLU A 46 3.21 16.24 -8.95
N PHE A 47 4.38 15.72 -8.57
CA PHE A 47 4.55 14.30 -8.27
C PHE A 47 3.88 13.92 -6.95
N MET A 48 4.00 14.78 -5.94
CA MET A 48 3.40 14.56 -4.62
C MET A 48 1.88 14.53 -4.70
N ILE A 49 1.26 15.54 -5.32
CA ILE A 49 -0.20 15.68 -5.41
C ILE A 49 -0.80 14.49 -6.15
N PHE A 50 -0.31 14.17 -7.35
CA PHE A 50 -0.86 13.05 -8.11
C PHE A 50 -0.65 11.70 -7.41
N SER A 51 0.48 11.52 -6.73
CA SER A 51 0.76 10.28 -5.98
C SER A 51 -0.16 10.15 -4.76
N ALA A 52 -0.27 11.20 -3.96
CA ALA A 52 -1.10 11.22 -2.75
C ALA A 52 -2.59 11.01 -3.07
N LEU A 53 -3.11 11.71 -4.08
CA LEU A 53 -4.50 11.52 -4.53
C LEU A 53 -4.75 10.07 -4.97
N LYS A 54 -3.86 9.52 -5.80
CA LYS A 54 -3.95 8.13 -6.26
C LYS A 54 -3.92 7.16 -5.06
N ASP A 55 -3.02 7.37 -4.11
CA ASP A 55 -2.88 6.51 -2.93
C ASP A 55 -4.13 6.60 -2.02
N PHE A 56 -4.68 7.80 -1.78
CA PHE A 56 -5.90 7.99 -0.98
C PHE A 56 -7.11 7.28 -1.61
N TYR A 57 -7.34 7.44 -2.92
CA TYR A 57 -8.45 6.76 -3.58
C TYR A 57 -8.27 5.24 -3.62
N ALA A 58 -7.04 4.74 -3.73
CA ALA A 58 -6.76 3.31 -3.80
C ALA A 58 -6.81 2.62 -2.42
N LEU A 59 -6.26 3.25 -1.39
CA LEU A 59 -6.23 2.71 -0.03
C LEU A 59 -7.54 2.96 0.74
N ARG A 60 -8.41 3.86 0.25
CA ARG A 60 -9.73 4.15 0.82
C ARG A 60 -10.81 4.15 -0.27
N PRO A 61 -11.08 2.99 -0.87
CA PRO A 61 -12.10 2.91 -1.89
C PRO A 61 -13.48 3.14 -1.25
N LYS A 62 -14.37 3.85 -1.95
CA LYS A 62 -15.75 4.10 -1.48
C LYS A 62 -16.57 2.82 -1.30
N SER A 63 -16.14 1.72 -1.90
CA SER A 63 -16.79 0.41 -1.83
C SER A 63 -16.40 -0.42 -0.59
N MET A 64 -15.57 0.11 0.31
CA MET A 64 -15.07 -0.60 1.48
C MET A 64 -15.00 0.33 2.69
N ASP A 65 -15.33 -0.17 3.88
CA ASP A 65 -15.12 0.60 5.10
C ASP A 65 -13.62 0.75 5.44
N ALA A 66 -13.31 1.77 6.23
CA ALA A 66 -11.93 2.12 6.56
C ALA A 66 -11.20 1.00 7.33
N LYS A 67 -11.91 0.28 8.21
CA LYS A 67 -11.34 -0.81 9.01
C LYS A 67 -10.86 -1.95 8.10
N THR A 68 -11.72 -2.39 7.20
CA THR A 68 -11.46 -3.46 6.25
C THR A 68 -10.33 -3.08 5.30
N ALA A 69 -10.36 -1.85 4.79
CA ALA A 69 -9.30 -1.35 3.90
C ALA A 69 -7.93 -1.32 4.58
N GLU A 70 -7.86 -0.93 5.86
CA GLU A 70 -6.59 -0.93 6.60
C GLU A 70 -6.11 -2.32 7.01
N LEU A 71 -6.99 -3.25 7.33
CA LEU A 71 -6.58 -4.65 7.56
C LEU A 71 -5.96 -5.27 6.28
N LEU A 72 -6.50 -4.94 5.10
CA LEU A 72 -5.89 -5.32 3.83
C LEU A 72 -4.54 -4.64 3.60
N ALA A 73 -4.41 -3.36 3.95
CA ALA A 73 -3.14 -2.64 3.87
C ALA A 73 -2.07 -3.24 4.81
N VAL A 74 -2.47 -3.63 6.03
CA VAL A 74 -1.61 -4.37 6.98
C VAL A 74 -1.14 -5.69 6.36
N ALA A 75 -2.05 -6.51 5.83
CA ALA A 75 -1.70 -7.78 5.21
C ALA A 75 -0.76 -7.58 4.00
N ALA A 76 -1.02 -6.59 3.14
CA ALA A 76 -0.18 -6.27 1.99
C ALA A 76 1.21 -5.77 2.39
N ALA A 77 1.29 -4.91 3.42
CA ALA A 77 2.56 -4.41 3.94
C ALA A 77 3.39 -5.55 4.57
N ALA A 78 2.77 -6.43 5.35
CA ALA A 78 3.41 -7.59 5.93
C ALA A 78 3.93 -8.56 4.86
N ALA A 79 3.08 -8.91 3.87
CA ALA A 79 3.45 -9.79 2.76
C ALA A 79 4.60 -9.24 1.90
N SER A 80 4.74 -7.91 1.85
CA SER A 80 5.78 -7.22 1.06
C SER A 80 7.06 -6.91 1.85
N GLY A 81 7.12 -7.23 3.15
CA GLY A 81 8.25 -6.86 4.01
C GLY A 81 8.42 -5.35 4.22
N ALA A 82 7.32 -4.60 4.14
CA ALA A 82 7.33 -3.14 4.23
C ALA A 82 7.12 -2.66 5.69
N ASP A 83 8.08 -2.92 6.57
CA ASP A 83 7.95 -2.73 8.03
C ASP A 83 7.46 -1.34 8.46
N LYS A 84 7.93 -0.29 7.77
CA LYS A 84 7.51 1.08 8.06
C LYS A 84 6.04 1.31 7.68
N CYS A 85 5.60 0.77 6.55
CA CYS A 85 4.20 0.83 6.13
C CYS A 85 3.34 -0.01 7.09
N LEU A 86 3.82 -1.20 7.47
CA LEU A 86 3.12 -2.08 8.40
C LEU A 86 2.81 -1.36 9.72
N LYS A 87 3.81 -0.68 10.30
CA LYS A 87 3.61 0.11 11.53
C LYS A 87 2.54 1.20 11.36
N VAL A 88 2.58 1.95 10.26
CA VAL A 88 1.64 3.04 10.00
C VAL A 88 0.21 2.51 9.82
N HIS A 89 0.04 1.46 9.02
CA HIS A 89 -1.28 0.90 8.74
C HIS A 89 -1.86 0.10 9.91
N MET A 90 -1.04 -0.51 10.78
CA MET A 90 -1.53 -1.09 12.04
C MET A 90 -2.14 -0.02 12.96
N ALA A 91 -1.48 1.13 13.10
CA ALA A 91 -1.99 2.23 13.90
C ALA A 91 -3.29 2.80 13.32
N ALA A 92 -3.37 2.88 11.98
CA ALA A 92 -4.55 3.37 11.28
C ALA A 92 -5.72 2.38 11.31
N ALA A 93 -5.46 1.07 11.18
CA ALA A 93 -6.46 0.03 11.41
C ALA A 93 -7.06 0.16 12.82
N SER A 94 -6.20 0.31 13.83
CA SER A 94 -6.66 0.49 15.22
C SER A 94 -7.52 1.75 15.39
N ARG A 95 -7.13 2.89 14.80
CA ARG A 95 -7.96 4.11 14.80
C ARG A 95 -9.29 3.93 14.06
N ALA A 96 -9.31 3.10 13.02
CA ALA A 96 -10.53 2.72 12.32
C ALA A 96 -11.39 1.70 13.08
N GLY A 97 -10.99 1.30 14.29
CA GLY A 97 -11.74 0.40 15.17
C GLY A 97 -11.35 -1.07 15.04
N ALA A 98 -10.22 -1.41 14.41
CA ALA A 98 -9.72 -2.78 14.40
C ALA A 98 -9.19 -3.19 15.78
N SER A 99 -9.51 -4.41 16.20
CA SER A 99 -8.94 -5.01 17.40
C SER A 99 -7.49 -5.47 17.16
N GLN A 100 -6.75 -5.72 18.24
CA GLN A 100 -5.42 -6.34 18.14
C GLN A 100 -5.48 -7.73 17.50
N ASP A 101 -6.54 -8.50 17.79
CA ASP A 101 -6.75 -9.83 17.21
C ASP A 101 -7.01 -9.74 15.70
N GLU A 102 -7.84 -8.81 15.23
CA GLU A 102 -8.08 -8.61 13.79
C GLU A 102 -6.78 -8.24 13.04
N ILE A 103 -5.94 -7.40 13.66
CA ILE A 103 -4.63 -7.03 13.10
C ILE A 103 -3.69 -8.24 13.08
N LEU A 104 -3.66 -9.03 14.16
CA LEU A 104 -2.85 -10.25 14.25
C LEU A 104 -3.27 -11.29 13.19
N ASP A 105 -4.58 -11.47 12.99
CA ASP A 105 -5.13 -12.35 11.97
C ASP A 105 -4.68 -11.90 10.57
N ALA A 106 -4.71 -10.60 10.26
CA ALA A 106 -4.22 -10.08 8.99
C ALA A 106 -2.72 -10.39 8.76
N VAL A 107 -1.90 -10.32 9.81
CA VAL A 107 -0.47 -10.70 9.76
C VAL A 107 -0.28 -12.19 9.52
N PHE A 108 -1.04 -13.06 10.21
CA PHE A 108 -0.96 -14.50 10.00
C PHE A 108 -1.44 -14.91 8.61
N ILE A 109 -2.50 -14.29 8.10
CA ILE A 109 -2.94 -14.48 6.71
C ILE A 109 -1.79 -14.14 5.75
N ALA A 110 -1.15 -12.98 5.91
CA ALA A 110 -0.02 -12.58 5.08
C ALA A 110 1.15 -13.60 5.14
N ALA A 111 1.47 -14.09 6.34
CA ALA A 111 2.53 -15.08 6.54
C ALA A 111 2.24 -16.41 5.82
N ILE A 112 1.02 -16.94 5.91
CA ILE A 112 0.61 -18.20 5.25
C ILE A 112 0.65 -18.05 3.72
N ILE A 113 0.21 -16.92 3.18
CA ILE A 113 0.31 -16.64 1.75
C ILE A 113 1.79 -16.57 1.31
N GLY A 114 2.64 -15.91 2.10
CA GLY A 114 4.08 -15.86 1.88
C GLY A 114 4.75 -17.24 1.92
N GLN A 115 4.37 -18.09 2.87
CA GLN A 115 4.84 -19.48 2.97
C GLN A 115 4.47 -20.27 1.71
N THR A 116 3.23 -20.12 1.24
CA THR A 116 2.73 -20.83 0.06
C THR A 116 3.51 -20.44 -1.20
N ARG A 117 3.94 -19.17 -1.33
CA ARG A 117 4.81 -18.73 -2.43
C ARG A 117 6.12 -19.52 -2.49
N VAL A 118 6.76 -19.74 -1.33
CA VAL A 118 8.01 -20.50 -1.24
C VAL A 118 7.77 -21.97 -1.59
N LEU A 119 6.78 -22.60 -0.95
CA LEU A 119 6.45 -24.01 -1.16
C LEU A 119 6.08 -24.29 -2.63
N ALA A 120 5.21 -23.48 -3.22
CA ALA A 120 4.74 -23.67 -4.59
C ALA A 120 5.89 -23.58 -5.61
N SER A 121 6.83 -22.66 -5.40
CA SER A 121 8.00 -22.53 -6.28
C SER A 121 8.98 -23.69 -6.08
N ALA A 122 9.35 -23.98 -4.83
CA ALA A 122 10.37 -24.99 -4.53
C ALA A 122 9.91 -26.40 -4.88
N LEU A 123 8.67 -26.76 -4.56
CA LEU A 123 8.13 -28.09 -4.83
C LEU A 123 7.94 -28.34 -6.33
N ARG A 124 7.66 -27.29 -7.12
CA ARG A 124 7.59 -27.41 -8.58
C ARG A 124 8.95 -27.76 -9.19
N GLU A 125 10.01 -27.11 -8.73
CA GLU A 125 11.37 -27.44 -9.16
C GLU A 125 11.79 -28.83 -8.69
N PHE A 126 11.41 -29.22 -7.48
CA PHE A 126 11.63 -30.58 -6.99
C PHE A 126 10.94 -31.64 -7.85
N GLN A 127 9.67 -31.43 -8.21
CA GLN A 127 8.96 -32.31 -9.15
C GLN A 127 9.67 -32.41 -10.50
N ASN A 128 10.19 -31.30 -11.03
CA ASN A 128 10.96 -31.30 -12.29
C ASN A 128 12.28 -32.06 -12.16
N PHE A 129 12.92 -32.04 -10.98
CA PHE A 129 14.11 -32.82 -10.68
C PHE A 129 13.81 -34.32 -10.66
N GLU A 130 12.71 -34.73 -10.00
CA GLU A 130 12.27 -36.13 -9.94
C GLU A 130 11.85 -36.69 -11.30
N ALA A 131 11.27 -35.85 -12.17
CA ALA A 131 10.79 -36.27 -13.49
C ALA A 131 11.89 -36.48 -14.55
N LYS A 132 13.16 -36.13 -14.27
CA LYS A 132 14.26 -36.43 -15.19
C LYS A 132 14.63 -37.92 -15.05
N PRO A 133 14.48 -38.76 -16.09
CA PRO A 133 14.89 -40.14 -16.01
C PRO A 133 16.38 -40.21 -15.71
N GLU A 134 16.77 -41.13 -14.81
CA GLU A 134 18.16 -41.56 -14.66
C GLU A 134 18.70 -41.83 -16.06
N LYS A 135 19.77 -41.13 -16.45
CA LYS A 135 20.44 -41.40 -17.71
C LYS A 135 20.78 -42.89 -17.70
N GLU A 136 20.18 -43.63 -18.63
CA GLU A 136 20.50 -45.03 -18.92
C GLU A 136 22.03 -45.18 -18.93
N GLN A 137 22.55 -45.90 -17.92
CA GLN A 137 23.93 -46.40 -17.89
C GLN A 137 23.97 -47.79 -18.50
#